data_AF-A0A6L4ZH84-F1
#
_entry.id   AF-A0A6L4ZH84-F1
#
_cell.length_a   1.000
_cell.length_b   1.000
_cell.length_c   1.000
_cell.angle_alpha   90.00
_cell.angle_beta   90.00
_cell.angle_gamma   90.00
#
_symmetry.space_group_name_H-M   'P 1'
#
loop_
_entity.id
_entity.type
_entity.pdbx_description
1 polymer ?
#
loop_
_entity_poly.entity_id
_entity_poly.type
_entity_poly.pdbx_seq_one_letter_code
_entity_poly.pdbx_strand_id
1 'polypeptide(L)'
;MEKKPLADKAVIGSSPILPPRKKSWLMSPSADSAFRYLTAGLAIFLLALVTALVVSMVYNSQLSLSRFGLSFVFSTTWDPVKEVFGALPFVYGTLISSLVALIISVPISLGVAIFLTE
;
A
#
# COMPACT_ATOMS: atom_id res chain seq x y z
N MET A 1 -18.51 -67.97 -32.54
CA MET A 1 -19.72 -67.20 -32.19
C MET A 1 -19.86 -67.37 -30.69
N GLU A 2 -19.58 -66.40 -29.83
CA GLU A 2 -20.23 -65.09 -29.67
C GLU A 2 -19.28 -64.27 -28.74
N LYS A 3 -18.64 -63.16 -29.16
CA LYS A 3 -19.07 -61.75 -28.93
C LYS A 3 -19.98 -61.59 -27.70
N LYS A 4 -19.84 -60.67 -26.75
CA LYS A 4 -18.93 -59.57 -26.42
C LYS A 4 -19.34 -59.16 -24.97
N PRO A 5 -18.41 -58.70 -24.12
CA PRO A 5 -18.61 -58.36 -22.71
C PRO A 5 -19.13 -56.92 -22.54
N LEU A 6 -20.00 -56.63 -21.56
CA LEU A 6 -20.38 -55.25 -21.17
C LEU A 6 -21.13 -55.24 -19.82
N ALA A 7 -20.44 -55.35 -18.69
CA ALA A 7 -21.00 -54.93 -17.40
C ALA A 7 -20.02 -54.11 -16.54
N ASP A 8 -18.82 -53.85 -17.05
CA ASP A 8 -17.79 -53.00 -16.43
C ASP A 8 -17.44 -51.81 -17.34
N LYS A 9 -18.47 -51.05 -17.73
CA LYS A 9 -18.33 -49.80 -18.50
C LYS A 9 -19.31 -48.69 -18.09
N ALA A 10 -20.15 -48.90 -17.08
CA ALA A 10 -21.19 -47.93 -16.73
C ALA A 10 -20.69 -46.76 -15.85
N VAL A 11 -19.42 -46.75 -15.40
CA VAL A 11 -18.91 -45.70 -14.48
C VAL A 11 -17.54 -45.15 -14.93
N ILE A 12 -17.26 -45.09 -16.24
CA ILE A 12 -16.03 -44.43 -16.77
C ILE A 12 -16.36 -43.37 -17.84
N GLY A 13 -17.64 -43.06 -18.08
CA GLY A 13 -18.05 -42.24 -19.23
C GLY A 13 -18.93 -41.02 -18.95
N SER A 14 -19.28 -40.73 -17.70
CA SER A 14 -20.25 -39.68 -17.40
C SER A 14 -19.68 -38.65 -16.45
N SER A 15 -18.60 -37.98 -16.85
CA SER A 15 -18.31 -36.67 -16.28
C SER A 15 -19.56 -35.82 -16.50
N PRO A 16 -20.22 -35.30 -15.45
CA PRO A 16 -21.32 -34.37 -15.65
C PRO A 16 -20.75 -33.19 -16.42
N ILE A 17 -21.16 -33.06 -17.67
CA ILE A 17 -21.00 -31.85 -18.47
C ILE A 17 -21.59 -30.72 -17.64
N LEU A 18 -20.72 -29.96 -16.98
CA LEU A 18 -21.12 -28.80 -16.19
C LEU A 18 -21.92 -27.88 -17.12
N PRO A 19 -23.07 -27.36 -16.68
CA PRO A 19 -23.84 -26.42 -17.48
C PRO A 19 -22.94 -25.23 -17.84
N PRO A 20 -23.12 -24.61 -19.03
CA PRO A 20 -22.37 -23.43 -19.40
C PRO A 20 -22.57 -22.36 -18.32
N ARG A 21 -21.46 -21.95 -17.68
CA ARG A 21 -21.41 -20.91 -16.65
C ARG A 21 -22.25 -19.72 -17.12
N LYS A 22 -23.38 -19.45 -16.44
CA LYS A 22 -24.27 -18.31 -16.72
C LYS A 22 -23.39 -17.08 -16.92
N LYS A 23 -23.41 -16.52 -18.13
CA LYS A 23 -22.69 -15.29 -18.48
C LYS A 23 -23.18 -14.23 -17.51
N SER A 24 -22.31 -13.70 -16.66
CA SER A 24 -22.67 -12.78 -15.58
C SER A 24 -23.25 -11.49 -16.18
N TRP A 25 -24.58 -11.42 -16.22
CA TRP A 25 -25.39 -10.34 -16.82
C TRP A 25 -25.24 -8.97 -16.15
N LEU A 26 -24.26 -8.82 -15.25
CA LEU A 26 -23.91 -7.59 -14.53
C LEU A 26 -22.69 -6.90 -15.12
N MET A 27 -22.00 -7.51 -16.10
CA MET A 27 -20.80 -6.96 -16.70
C MET A 27 -21.20 -6.05 -17.87
N SER A 28 -21.63 -4.82 -17.55
CA SER A 28 -21.76 -3.79 -18.59
C SER A 28 -20.35 -3.34 -19.00
N PRO A 29 -19.96 -3.43 -20.29
CA PRO A 29 -18.65 -2.97 -20.74
C PRO A 29 -18.39 -1.48 -20.44
N SER A 30 -19.48 -0.72 -20.27
CA SER A 30 -19.45 0.68 -19.87
C SER A 30 -19.08 0.89 -18.40
N ALA A 31 -19.52 0.03 -17.48
CA ALA A 31 -19.13 0.15 -16.06
C ALA A 31 -17.66 -0.18 -15.84
N ASP A 32 -17.14 -1.18 -16.55
CA ASP A 32 -15.71 -1.53 -16.50
C ASP A 32 -14.83 -0.38 -17.01
N SER A 33 -15.25 0.23 -18.13
CA SER A 33 -14.57 1.41 -18.69
C SER A 33 -14.63 2.61 -17.75
N ALA A 34 -15.80 2.90 -17.17
CA ALA A 34 -15.98 4.00 -16.22
C ALA A 34 -15.15 3.80 -14.95
N PHE A 35 -15.12 2.58 -14.41
CA PHE A 35 -14.31 2.23 -13.25
C PHE A 35 -12.81 2.39 -13.53
N ARG A 36 -12.35 2.00 -14.73
CA ARG A 36 -10.96 2.17 -15.16
C ARG A 36 -10.56 3.65 -15.24
N TYR A 37 -11.40 4.50 -15.84
CA TYR A 37 -11.13 5.94 -15.93
C TYR A 37 -11.20 6.62 -14.57
N LEU A 38 -12.14 6.24 -13.71
CA LEU A 38 -12.24 6.75 -12.34
C LEU A 38 -10.98 6.41 -11.54
N THR A 39 -10.55 5.15 -11.58
CA THR A 39 -9.36 4.69 -10.85
C THR A 39 -8.09 5.36 -11.37
N ALA A 40 -7.95 5.50 -12.70
CA ALA A 40 -6.84 6.23 -13.30
C ALA A 40 -6.86 7.72 -12.94
N GLY A 41 -8.04 8.35 -12.93
CA GLY A 41 -8.23 9.73 -12.51
C GLY A 41 -7.86 9.94 -11.04
N LEU A 42 -8.26 9.03 -10.16
CA LEU A 42 -7.87 9.05 -8.75
C LEU A 42 -6.35 8.87 -8.58
N ALA A 43 -5.73 7.96 -9.33
CA ALA A 43 -4.28 7.77 -9.28
C ALA A 43 -3.52 9.04 -9.72
N ILE A 44 -3.94 9.66 -10.81
CA ILE A 44 -3.37 10.93 -11.30
C ILE A 44 -3.63 12.06 -10.30
N PHE A 45 -4.83 12.12 -9.71
CA PHE A 45 -5.18 13.11 -8.69
C PHE A 45 -4.31 12.98 -7.45
N LEU A 46 -4.08 11.76 -6.95
CA LEU A 46 -3.16 11.52 -5.83
C LEU A 46 -1.73 11.93 -6.17
N LEU A 47 -1.26 11.60 -7.37
CA LEU A 47 0.08 11.99 -7.81
C LEU A 47 0.20 13.52 -7.93
N ALA A 48 -0.82 14.18 -8.46
CA ALA A 48 -0.91 15.63 -8.52
C ALA A 48 -0.96 16.25 -7.11
N LEU A 49 -1.69 15.64 -6.18
CA LEU A 49 -1.78 16.08 -4.79
C LEU A 49 -0.42 15.97 -4.10
N VAL A 50 0.27 14.83 -4.20
CA VAL A 50 1.62 14.64 -3.66
C VAL A 50 2.58 15.68 -4.24
N THR A 51 2.52 15.89 -5.56
CA THR A 51 3.35 16.90 -6.24
C THR A 51 3.04 18.30 -5.70
N ALA A 52 1.76 18.66 -5.58
CA ALA A 52 1.32 19.94 -5.04
C ALA A 52 1.76 20.14 -3.58
N LEU A 53 1.73 19.07 -2.76
CA LEU A 53 2.23 19.11 -1.39
C LEU A 53 3.73 19.37 -1.35
N VAL A 54 4.53 18.64 -2.14
CA VAL A 54 5.97 18.86 -2.23
C VAL A 54 6.28 20.29 -2.65
N VAL A 55 5.62 20.77 -3.71
CA VAL A 55 5.79 22.13 -4.23
C VAL A 55 5.41 23.17 -3.18
N SER A 56 4.25 23.03 -2.53
CA SER A 56 3.82 23.91 -1.44
C SER A 56 4.81 23.91 -0.28
N MET A 57 5.34 22.75 0.10
CA MET A 57 6.30 22.64 1.19
C MET A 57 7.60 23.37 0.85
N VAL A 58 8.11 23.23 -0.38
CA VAL A 58 9.30 23.95 -0.86
C VAL A 58 9.07 25.45 -0.84
N TYR A 59 7.95 25.94 -1.41
CA TYR A 59 7.63 27.36 -1.42
C TYR A 59 7.49 27.96 -0.01
N ASN A 60 6.92 27.23 0.94
CA ASN A 60 6.79 27.73 2.32
C ASN A 60 8.11 27.65 3.12
N SER A 61 9.00 26.71 2.77
CA SER A 61 10.31 26.53 3.44
C SER A 61 11.39 27.55 3.04
N GLN A 62 11.16 28.38 2.01
CA GLN A 62 12.17 29.35 1.53
C GLN A 62 12.56 30.39 2.59
N LEU A 63 11.63 30.79 3.46
CA LEU A 63 11.88 31.79 4.51
C LEU A 63 12.70 31.20 5.68
N SER A 64 12.50 29.91 5.99
CA SER A 64 13.29 29.21 7.01
C SER A 64 14.71 28.90 6.50
N LEU A 65 14.85 28.54 5.23
CA LEU A 65 16.16 28.33 4.60
C LEU A 65 17.00 29.62 4.54
N SER A 66 16.38 30.77 4.25
CA SER A 66 17.09 32.05 4.16
C SER A 66 17.50 32.63 5.53
N ARG A 67 16.72 32.38 6.60
CA ARG A 67 17.10 32.81 7.97
C ARG A 67 18.10 31.88 8.67
N PHE A 68 18.06 30.56 8.42
CA PHE A 68 18.86 29.58 9.18
C PHE A 68 19.97 28.87 8.38
N GLY A 69 19.96 28.96 7.04
CA GLY A 69 21.00 28.38 6.17
C GLY A 69 21.24 26.89 6.37
N LEU A 70 22.39 26.37 5.93
CA LEU A 70 22.81 24.97 6.15
C LEU A 70 23.04 24.63 7.63
N SER A 71 23.23 25.66 8.48
CA SER A 71 23.36 25.50 9.93
C SER A 71 22.06 24.99 10.57
N PHE A 72 20.89 25.28 9.99
CA PHE A 72 19.60 24.71 10.38
C PHE A 72 19.62 23.18 10.48
N VAL A 73 20.29 22.53 9.53
CA VAL A 73 20.34 21.07 9.42
C VAL A 73 21.17 20.46 10.54
N PHE A 74 22.25 21.13 10.95
CA PHE A 74 23.17 20.63 11.98
C PHE A 74 22.93 21.22 13.38
N SER A 75 22.10 22.24 13.49
CA SER A 75 21.77 22.89 14.76
C SER A 75 20.95 21.96 15.65
N THR A 76 21.46 21.71 16.86
CA THR A 76 20.77 20.97 17.92
C THR A 76 19.85 21.85 18.76
N THR A 77 19.92 23.17 18.60
CA THR A 77 19.15 24.13 19.40
C THR A 77 17.76 24.33 18.82
N TRP A 78 16.75 24.00 19.64
CA TRP A 78 15.34 24.31 19.39
C TRP A 78 14.86 25.30 20.45
N ASP A 79 14.81 26.59 20.11
CA ASP A 79 14.30 27.66 20.96
C ASP A 79 13.10 28.34 20.29
N PRO A 80 11.86 27.94 20.61
CA PRO A 80 10.65 28.48 20.00
C PRO A 80 10.37 29.94 20.42
N VAL A 81 11.02 30.44 21.48
CA VAL A 81 10.85 31.81 21.96
C VAL A 81 11.75 32.78 21.19
N LYS A 82 12.96 32.35 20.83
CA LYS A 82 13.91 33.14 20.02
C LYS A 82 13.78 32.90 18.52
N GLU A 83 12.73 32.21 18.09
CA GLU A 83 12.51 31.75 16.71
C GLU A 83 13.67 30.90 16.16
N VAL A 84 14.54 30.31 16.99
CA VAL A 84 15.68 29.50 16.51
C VAL A 84 15.24 28.05 16.42
N PHE A 85 15.07 27.58 15.19
CA PHE A 85 14.63 26.22 14.92
C PHE A 85 15.79 25.41 14.36
N GLY A 86 16.06 24.23 14.91
CA GLY A 86 17.03 23.27 14.39
C GLY A 86 16.34 22.02 13.87
N ALA A 87 16.83 21.43 12.78
CA ALA A 87 16.25 20.21 12.21
C ALA A 87 16.63 18.95 13.00
N LEU A 88 17.80 18.94 13.64
CA LEU A 88 18.37 17.74 14.27
C LEU A 88 17.47 17.13 15.36
N PRO A 89 16.85 17.91 16.27
CA PRO A 89 15.94 17.37 17.27
C PRO A 89 14.73 16.64 16.68
N PHE A 90 14.19 17.13 15.55
CA PHE A 90 13.09 16.45 14.86
C PHE A 90 13.51 15.15 14.20
N VAL A 91 14.66 15.16 13.51
CA VAL A 91 15.22 13.93 12.89
C VAL A 91 15.53 12.90 13.97
N TYR A 92 16.10 13.32 15.10
CA TYR A 92 16.35 12.45 16.22
C TYR A 92 15.06 11.84 16.78
N GLY A 93 14.02 12.66 16.97
CA GLY A 93 12.71 12.18 17.45
C GLY A 93 12.07 11.15 16.53
N THR A 94 12.13 11.34 15.21
CA THR A 94 11.58 10.37 14.25
C THR A 94 12.40 9.07 14.21
N LEU A 95 13.72 9.16 14.28
CA LEU A 95 14.61 7.98 14.33
C LEU A 95 14.38 7.17 15.61
N ILE A 96 14.34 7.81 16.77
CA ILE A 96 14.08 7.12 18.03
C ILE A 96 12.66 6.53 18.05
N SER A 97 11.66 7.27 17.59
CA SER A 97 10.27 6.77 17.51
C SER A 97 10.16 5.54 16.62
N SER A 98 10.73 5.59 15.41
CA SER A 98 10.73 4.45 14.48
C SER A 98 11.53 3.25 15.01
N LEU A 99 12.66 3.48 15.68
CA LEU A 99 13.45 2.43 16.33
C LEU A 99 12.65 1.74 17.44
N VAL A 100 12.01 2.51 18.32
CA VAL A 100 11.16 1.97 19.40
C VAL A 100 9.99 1.18 18.80
N ALA A 101 9.36 1.69 17.75
CA ALA A 101 8.29 1.00 17.05
C ALA A 101 8.77 -0.35 16.49
N LEU A 102 9.97 -0.40 15.88
CA LEU A 102 10.57 -1.65 15.38
C LEU A 102 10.87 -2.64 16.51
N ILE A 103 11.47 -2.17 17.61
CA ILE A 103 11.82 -3.01 18.76
C ILE A 103 10.57 -3.71 19.32
N ILE A 104 9.44 -3.01 19.37
CA ILE A 104 8.18 -3.57 19.86
C ILE A 104 7.50 -4.44 18.80
N SER A 105 7.52 -4.02 17.53
CA SER A 105 6.84 -4.70 16.42
C SER A 105 7.45 -6.07 16.09
N VAL A 106 8.78 -6.19 16.11
CA VAL A 106 9.49 -7.44 15.78
C VAL A 106 9.08 -8.63 16.66
N PRO A 107 9.15 -8.56 18.01
CA PRO A 107 8.77 -9.70 18.86
C PRO A 107 7.29 -10.03 18.77
N ILE A 108 6.41 -9.02 18.62
CA ILE A 108 4.97 -9.24 18.44
C ILE A 108 4.71 -9.98 17.12
N SER A 109 5.35 -9.54 16.03
CA SER A 109 5.20 -10.17 14.72
C SER A 109 5.68 -11.63 14.72
N LEU A 110 6.81 -11.92 15.38
CA LEU A 110 7.31 -13.28 15.53
C LEU A 110 6.37 -14.14 16.38
N GLY A 111 5.82 -13.59 17.47
CA GLY A 111 4.86 -14.30 18.32
C GLY A 111 3.61 -14.75 17.57
N VAL A 112 3.05 -13.86 16.73
CA VAL A 112 1.89 -14.19 15.88
C VAL A 112 2.25 -15.24 14.83
N ALA A 113 3.43 -15.15 14.20
CA ALA A 113 3.85 -16.10 13.18
C ALA A 113 4.01 -17.53 13.72
N ILE A 114 4.55 -17.67 14.93
CA ILE A 114 4.69 -18.97 15.61
C ILE A 114 3.31 -19.52 15.98
N PHE A 115 2.43 -18.71 16.56
CA PHE A 115 1.08 -19.15 16.93
C PHE A 115 0.25 -19.61 15.71
N LEU A 116 0.48 -19.05 14.53
CA LEU A 116 -0.21 -19.46 13.31
C LEU A 116 0.34 -20.76 12.70
N THR A 117 1.55 -21.15 13.08
CA THR A 117 2.23 -22.36 12.58
C THR A 117 1.85 -23.61 13.36
N GLU A 118 1.43 -23.43 14.62
CA GLU A 118 0.87 -24.48 15.49
C GLU A 118 -0.65 -24.59 15.31
#